data_AF-K0VN84-F1
#
_entry.id   AF-K0VN84-F1
#
_cell.length_a   1.000
_cell.length_b   1.000
_cell.length_c   1.000
_cell.angle_alpha   90.00
_cell.angle_beta   90.00
_cell.angle_gamma   90.00
#
_symmetry.space_group_name_H-M   'P 1'
#
loop_
_entity.id
_entity.type
_entity.pdbx_description
1 polymer ?
#
loop_
_entity_poly.entity_id
_entity_poly.type
_entity_poly.pdbx_seq_one_letter_code
_entity_poly.pdbx_strand_id
1 'polypeptide(L)'
;DGDLATPFLRCLIRLIRAQDAHGAWEGKSDTDLLADFILTKEQRRKIPIIGDPDPYVLWRLQNFYSCVGLVIEECTGLLASPIMTIGHEGFGRLLFTTGRLVVLSKTLRDVHRFGFETLGKLAETGTKMVDDAIEVIETYPDVARAS
;
A
#
# COMPACT_ATOMS: atom_id res chain seq x y z
N ASP A 1 15.88 -10.36 -9.45
CA ASP A 1 15.01 -10.14 -10.63
C ASP A 1 13.67 -10.85 -10.60
N GLY A 2 13.53 -12.04 -9.99
CA GLY A 2 12.22 -12.73 -9.89
C GLY A 2 11.13 -11.97 -9.13
N ASP A 3 11.47 -11.29 -8.02
CA ASP A 3 10.48 -10.59 -7.18
C ASP A 3 9.80 -9.41 -7.91
N LEU A 4 10.56 -8.64 -8.71
CA LEU A 4 10.05 -7.48 -9.47
C LEU A 4 9.04 -7.87 -10.56
N ALA A 5 8.97 -9.16 -10.91
CA ALA A 5 7.99 -9.65 -11.87
C ALA A 5 6.58 -9.83 -11.29
N THR A 6 6.41 -9.74 -9.97
CA THR A 6 5.10 -9.88 -9.33
C THR A 6 4.13 -8.77 -9.80
N PRO A 7 2.84 -9.08 -10.03
CA PRO A 7 1.85 -8.08 -10.46
C PRO A 7 1.78 -6.87 -9.51
N PHE A 8 1.86 -7.14 -8.21
CA PHE A 8 1.80 -6.09 -7.19
C PHE A 8 2.98 -5.11 -7.29
N LEU A 9 4.23 -5.60 -7.38
CA LEU A 9 5.39 -4.70 -7.46
C LEU A 9 5.41 -3.93 -8.79
N ARG A 10 4.99 -4.54 -9.90
CA ARG A 10 4.84 -3.83 -11.19
C ARG A 10 3.82 -2.70 -11.09
N CYS A 11 2.69 -2.92 -10.43
CA CYS A 11 1.69 -1.89 -10.19
C CYS A 11 2.26 -0.75 -9.33
N LEU A 12 2.97 -1.09 -8.24
CA LEU A 12 3.59 -0.10 -7.36
C LEU A 12 4.64 0.75 -8.08
N ILE A 13 5.50 0.13 -8.89
CA ILE A 13 6.49 0.83 -9.72
C ILE A 13 5.79 1.79 -10.68
N ARG A 14 4.76 1.32 -11.39
CA ARG A 14 3.99 2.14 -12.34
C ARG A 14 3.35 3.34 -11.63
N LEU A 15 2.79 3.14 -10.43
CA LEU A 15 2.19 4.19 -9.62
C LEU A 15 3.21 5.24 -9.18
N ILE A 16 4.39 4.82 -8.74
CA ILE A 16 5.48 5.72 -8.33
C ILE A 16 5.97 6.52 -9.54
N ARG A 17 6.27 5.84 -10.67
CA ARG A 17 6.73 6.51 -11.89
C ARG A 17 5.70 7.51 -12.45
N ALA A 18 4.41 7.23 -12.31
CA ALA A 18 3.36 8.15 -12.73
C ALA A 18 3.33 9.48 -11.94
N GLN A 19 3.92 9.51 -10.74
CA GLN A 19 4.03 10.73 -9.92
C GLN A 19 5.29 11.56 -10.25
N ASP A 20 6.20 11.03 -11.06
CA ASP A 20 7.46 11.71 -11.41
C ASP A 20 7.27 12.75 -12.52
N ALA A 21 6.41 13.74 -12.28
CA ALA A 21 6.02 14.75 -13.28
C ALA A 21 7.20 15.59 -13.81
N HIS A 22 8.31 15.66 -13.08
CA HIS A 22 9.50 16.44 -13.43
C HIS A 22 10.73 15.57 -13.77
N GLY A 23 10.57 14.25 -13.87
CA GLY A 23 11.63 13.34 -14.28
C GLY A 23 12.79 13.22 -13.28
N ALA A 24 12.55 13.47 -11.99
CA ALA A 24 13.56 13.36 -10.94
C ALA A 24 14.07 11.92 -10.76
N TRP A 25 13.34 10.92 -11.25
CA TRP A 25 13.64 9.50 -11.11
C TRP A 25 13.84 8.75 -12.44
N GLU A 26 13.97 9.45 -13.57
CA GLU A 26 14.19 8.84 -14.89
C GLU A 26 15.43 7.92 -14.92
N GLY A 27 16.49 8.28 -14.19
CA GLY A 27 17.73 7.49 -14.09
C GLY A 27 17.73 6.40 -13.01
N LYS A 28 16.69 6.31 -12.17
CA LYS A 28 16.63 5.31 -11.09
C LYS A 28 16.11 3.97 -11.61
N SER A 29 16.75 2.88 -11.19
CA SER A 29 16.22 1.55 -11.45
C SER A 29 14.94 1.29 -10.63
N ASP A 30 14.12 0.34 -11.06
CA ASP A 30 12.92 -0.06 -10.32
C ASP A 30 13.26 -0.57 -8.92
N THR A 31 14.40 -1.25 -8.78
CA THR A 31 14.92 -1.68 -7.47
C THR A 31 15.24 -0.48 -6.58
N ASP A 32 15.85 0.57 -7.12
CA ASP A 32 16.18 1.79 -6.35
C ASP A 32 14.92 2.53 -5.91
N LEU A 33 13.88 2.55 -6.74
CA LEU A 33 12.57 3.12 -6.39
C LEU A 33 11.91 2.35 -5.25
N LEU A 34 11.97 1.02 -5.29
CA LEU A 34 11.35 0.18 -4.27
C LEU A 34 12.21 0.02 -3.01
N ALA A 35 13.51 0.35 -3.07
CA ALA A 35 14.41 0.30 -1.92
C ALA A 35 13.89 1.15 -0.75
N ASP A 36 13.17 2.24 -1.06
CA ASP A 36 12.57 3.11 -0.06
C ASP A 36 11.46 2.42 0.75
N PHE A 37 10.89 1.31 0.28
CA PHE A 37 9.94 0.48 1.02
C PHE A 37 10.61 -0.57 1.88
N ILE A 38 11.93 -0.75 1.75
CA ILE A 38 12.67 -1.81 2.41
C ILE A 38 13.37 -1.27 3.67
N LEU A 39 13.12 -1.96 4.79
CA LEU A 39 13.62 -1.60 6.10
C LEU A 39 13.99 -2.85 6.88
N THR A 40 15.28 -2.99 7.20
CA THR A 40 15.74 -4.10 8.04
C THR A 40 15.11 -4.02 9.43
N LYS A 41 15.02 -5.17 10.12
CA LYS A 41 14.51 -5.21 11.50
C LYS A 41 15.27 -4.28 12.44
N GLU A 42 16.58 -4.16 12.25
CA GLU A 42 17.42 -3.29 13.08
C GLU A 42 17.15 -1.80 12.81
N GLN A 43 17.10 -1.38 11.55
CA GLN A 43 16.75 0.01 11.20
C GLN A 43 15.35 0.35 11.72
N ARG A 44 14.38 -0.56 11.54
CA ARG A 44 13.00 -0.39 12.01
C ARG A 44 12.91 -0.14 13.51
N ARG A 45 13.68 -0.86 14.31
CA ARG A 45 13.71 -0.72 15.79
C ARG A 45 14.32 0.61 16.22
N LYS A 46 15.27 1.16 15.46
CA LYS A 46 15.95 2.43 15.78
C LYS A 46 15.08 3.66 15.52
N ILE A 47 14.02 3.53 14.70
CA ILE A 47 13.11 4.65 14.43
C ILE A 47 12.26 4.93 15.67
N PRO A 48 12.33 6.15 16.25
CA PRO A 48 11.47 6.55 17.35
C PRO A 48 10.03 6.78 16.87
N ILE A 49 9.07 6.57 17.76
CA ILE A 49 7.64 6.87 17.53
C ILE A 49 7.33 8.09 18.38
N ILE A 50 7.58 9.27 17.84
CA ILE A 50 7.43 10.55 18.52
C ILE A 50 6.82 11.54 17.54
N GLY A 51 5.71 12.17 17.95
CA GLY A 51 5.01 13.14 17.12
C GLY A 51 4.54 12.56 15.79
N ASP A 52 4.24 13.44 14.83
CA ASP A 52 3.72 13.04 13.53
C ASP A 52 4.70 12.15 12.76
N PRO A 53 4.22 11.11 12.04
CA PRO A 53 5.07 10.39 11.09
C PRO A 53 5.60 11.33 10.01
N ASP A 54 6.84 11.09 9.60
CA ASP A 54 7.49 11.85 8.54
C ASP A 54 6.64 11.84 7.25
N PRO A 55 6.48 12.99 6.54
CA PRO A 55 5.67 13.07 5.32
C PRO A 55 6.06 12.07 4.23
N TYR A 56 7.35 11.72 4.14
CA TYR A 56 7.84 10.74 3.19
C TYR A 56 7.42 9.31 3.57
N VAL A 57 7.37 9.01 4.88
CA VAL A 57 6.79 7.75 5.39
C VAL A 57 5.31 7.65 5.05
N LEU A 58 4.56 8.75 5.25
CA LEU A 58 3.14 8.83 4.88
C LEU A 58 2.93 8.67 3.37
N TRP A 59 3.78 9.26 2.54
CA TRP A 59 3.73 9.11 1.09
C TRP A 59 3.96 7.66 0.66
N ARG A 60 4.94 6.94 1.24
CA ARG A 60 5.15 5.51 0.96
C ARG A 60 3.94 4.68 1.39
N LEU A 61 3.40 4.96 2.57
CA LEU A 61 2.21 4.28 3.09
C LEU A 61 1.00 4.47 2.16
N GLN A 62 0.76 5.71 1.72
CA GLN A 62 -0.29 6.04 0.75
C GLN A 62 -0.09 5.30 -0.57
N ASN A 63 1.11 5.31 -1.13
CA ASN A 63 1.43 4.59 -2.37
C ASN A 63 1.18 3.08 -2.26
N PHE A 64 1.58 2.47 -1.15
CA PHE A 64 1.34 1.06 -0.91
C PHE A 64 -0.16 0.74 -0.91
N TYR A 65 -0.98 1.52 -0.20
CA TYR A 65 -2.41 1.27 -0.15
C TYR A 65 -3.14 1.67 -1.45
N SER A 66 -2.73 2.74 -2.12
CA SER A 66 -3.25 3.06 -3.46
C SER A 66 -2.97 1.92 -4.44
N CYS A 67 -1.78 1.31 -4.37
CA CYS A 67 -1.47 0.13 -5.17
C CYS A 67 -2.40 -1.05 -4.86
N VAL A 68 -2.70 -1.32 -3.58
CA VAL A 68 -3.68 -2.36 -3.20
C VAL A 68 -5.05 -2.07 -3.85
N GLY A 69 -5.55 -0.84 -3.76
CA GLY A 69 -6.82 -0.44 -4.37
C GLY A 69 -6.85 -0.64 -5.89
N LEU A 70 -5.79 -0.21 -6.58
CA LEU A 70 -5.65 -0.38 -8.03
C LEU A 70 -5.65 -1.85 -8.45
N VAL A 71 -4.94 -2.71 -7.73
CA VAL A 71 -4.91 -4.15 -8.07
C VAL A 71 -6.27 -4.80 -7.79
N ILE A 72 -6.98 -4.43 -6.72
CA ILE A 72 -8.36 -4.89 -6.49
C ILE A 72 -9.26 -4.47 -7.67
N GLU A 73 -9.15 -3.23 -8.13
CA GLU A 73 -9.92 -2.73 -9.27
C GLU A 73 -9.58 -3.48 -10.56
N GLU A 74 -8.29 -3.73 -10.84
CA GLU A 74 -7.87 -4.52 -12.00
C GLU A 74 -8.42 -5.95 -11.98
N CYS A 75 -8.52 -6.59 -10.80
CA CYS A 75 -9.02 -7.95 -10.65
C CYS A 75 -10.55 -8.05 -10.67
N THR A 76 -11.25 -7.03 -10.16
CA THR A 76 -12.71 -7.11 -9.91
C THR A 76 -13.55 -6.22 -10.82
N GLY A 77 -12.94 -5.23 -11.47
CA GLY A 77 -13.63 -4.16 -12.19
C GLY A 77 -14.37 -3.18 -11.29
N LEU A 78 -14.16 -3.23 -9.98
CA LEU A 78 -14.81 -2.36 -8.99
C LEU A 78 -13.77 -1.43 -8.34
N LEU A 79 -14.07 -0.13 -8.32
CA LEU A 79 -13.21 0.87 -7.71
C LEU A 79 -13.10 0.64 -6.19
N ALA A 80 -11.91 0.27 -5.73
CA ALA A 80 -11.61 0.11 -4.31
C ALA A 80 -10.80 1.30 -3.78
N SER A 81 -11.45 2.16 -3.00
CA SER A 81 -10.87 3.43 -2.52
C SER A 81 -10.37 3.34 -1.07
N PRO A 82 -9.13 3.78 -0.77
CA PRO A 82 -8.59 3.81 0.59
C PRO A 82 -9.05 5.03 1.42
N ILE A 83 -9.74 4.69 2.51
CA ILE A 83 -10.10 5.36 3.76
C ILE A 83 -9.01 5.51 4.83
N MET A 84 -8.11 6.49 4.83
CA MET A 84 -7.05 6.55 5.85
C MET A 84 -7.11 7.77 6.77
N THR A 85 -7.05 7.52 8.09
CA THR A 85 -6.84 8.56 9.12
C THR A 85 -5.68 8.14 10.00
N ILE A 86 -4.71 9.04 10.18
CA ILE A 86 -3.51 8.81 11.00
C ILE A 86 -3.41 9.96 11.99
N GLY A 87 -3.29 9.62 13.27
CA GLY A 87 -3.08 10.59 14.35
C GLY A 87 -1.60 10.86 14.62
N HIS A 88 -1.37 11.80 15.53
CA HIS A 88 -0.07 12.36 15.89
C HIS A 88 0.93 11.38 16.51
N GLU A 89 0.56 10.13 16.78
CA GLU A 89 1.48 9.12 17.33
C GLU A 89 1.67 7.95 16.34
N GLY A 90 1.28 8.12 15.08
CA GLY A 90 1.39 7.07 14.07
C GLY A 90 0.41 5.91 14.29
N PHE A 91 -0.66 6.15 15.06
CA PHE A 91 -1.83 5.28 15.15
C PHE A 91 -2.90 5.74 14.20
N GLY A 92 -3.64 4.81 13.61
CA GLY A 92 -4.66 5.18 12.66
C GLY A 92 -5.63 4.07 12.30
N ARG A 93 -6.52 4.39 11.38
CA ARG A 93 -7.44 3.43 10.76
C ARG A 93 -7.31 3.53 9.26
N LEU A 94 -7.29 2.37 8.61
CA LEU A 94 -7.41 2.21 7.19
C LEU A 94 -8.67 1.39 6.89
N LEU A 95 -9.49 1.91 5.99
CA LEU A 95 -10.62 1.21 5.41
C LEU A 95 -10.42 1.16 3.89
N PHE A 96 -10.84 0.08 3.24
CA PHE A 96 -11.09 0.11 1.81
C PHE A 96 -12.58 -0.05 1.57
N THR A 97 -13.11 0.75 0.66
CA THR A 97 -14.52 0.66 0.27
C THR A 97 -14.68 0.47 -1.23
N THR A 98 -15.64 -0.35 -1.61
CA THR A 98 -16.20 -0.40 -2.97
C THR A 98 -17.71 -0.38 -2.88
N GLY A 99 -18.38 0.44 -3.70
CA GLY A 99 -19.81 0.72 -3.52
C GLY A 99 -20.10 1.15 -2.08
N ARG A 100 -20.90 0.35 -1.36
CA ARG A 100 -21.20 0.56 0.07
C ARG A 100 -20.54 -0.46 1.00
N LEU A 101 -19.67 -1.32 0.48
CA LEU A 101 -19.01 -2.39 1.23
C LEU A 101 -17.63 -1.96 1.72
N VAL A 102 -17.33 -2.22 3.00
CA VAL A 102 -15.96 -2.15 3.52
C VAL A 102 -15.29 -3.50 3.26
N VAL A 103 -14.31 -3.54 2.35
CA VAL A 103 -13.64 -4.78 1.92
C VAL A 103 -12.38 -5.08 2.72
N LEU A 104 -11.75 -4.06 3.30
CA LEU A 104 -10.65 -4.20 4.25
C LEU A 104 -10.82 -3.22 5.39
N SER A 105 -10.44 -3.64 6.60
CA SER A 105 -10.46 -2.79 7.78
C SER A 105 -9.24 -3.10 8.66
N LYS A 106 -8.32 -2.14 8.79
CA LYS A 106 -7.05 -2.34 9.49
C LYS A 106 -6.79 -1.20 10.46
N THR A 107 -6.38 -1.54 11.68
CA THR A 107 -5.75 -0.58 12.58
C THR A 107 -4.30 -0.43 12.20
N LEU A 108 -3.86 0.81 12.01
CA LEU A 108 -2.46 1.17 11.78
C LEU A 108 -1.81 1.50 13.11
N ARG A 109 -0.60 0.99 13.32
CA ARG A 109 0.25 1.25 14.48
C ARG A 109 1.67 1.43 13.99
N ASP A 110 2.46 2.20 14.74
CA ASP A 110 3.87 2.44 14.46
C ASP A 110 4.10 2.92 13.01
N VAL A 111 3.24 3.82 12.49
CA VAL A 111 3.32 4.27 11.09
C VAL A 111 4.70 4.84 10.75
N HIS A 112 5.39 5.49 11.70
CA HIS A 112 6.78 5.95 11.57
C HIS A 112 7.73 4.86 11.04
N ARG A 113 7.42 3.61 11.37
CA ARG A 113 8.22 2.41 11.06
C ARG A 113 7.72 1.66 9.83
N PHE A 114 6.89 2.29 8.99
CA PHE A 114 6.37 1.65 7.78
C PHE A 114 7.52 1.24 6.83
N GLY A 115 7.49 -0.04 6.43
CA GLY A 115 8.50 -0.69 5.60
C GLY A 115 8.47 -2.21 5.76
N PHE A 116 9.14 -2.90 4.85
CA PHE A 116 9.18 -4.36 4.73
C PHE A 116 10.62 -4.87 4.74
N GLU A 117 10.88 -6.08 5.23
CA GLU A 117 12.28 -6.55 5.30
C GLU A 117 12.87 -6.90 3.92
N THR A 118 12.03 -7.27 2.95
CA THR A 118 12.42 -7.67 1.60
C THR A 118 11.34 -7.31 0.58
N LEU A 119 11.70 -7.25 -0.70
CA LEU A 119 10.75 -7.04 -1.80
C LEU A 119 9.70 -8.15 -1.86
N GLY A 120 10.11 -9.41 -1.65
CA GLY A 120 9.18 -10.54 -1.53
C GLY A 120 8.12 -10.34 -0.44
N LYS A 121 8.50 -9.86 0.75
CA LYS A 121 7.53 -9.59 1.84
C LYS A 121 6.61 -8.40 1.54
N LEU A 122 7.12 -7.39 0.85
CA LEU A 122 6.32 -6.27 0.35
C LEU A 122 5.25 -6.78 -0.63
N ALA A 123 5.65 -7.59 -1.61
CA ALA A 123 4.76 -8.19 -2.59
C ALA A 123 3.72 -9.11 -1.93
N GLU A 124 4.17 -10.04 -1.09
CA GLU A 124 3.32 -11.00 -0.37
C GLU A 124 2.26 -10.28 0.47
N THR A 125 2.66 -9.25 1.22
CA THR A 125 1.71 -8.50 2.07
C THR A 125 0.68 -7.76 1.23
N GLY A 126 1.10 -7.14 0.12
CA GLY A 126 0.22 -6.44 -0.81
C GLY A 126 -0.78 -7.39 -1.47
N THR A 127 -0.28 -8.47 -2.07
CA THR A 127 -1.09 -9.52 -2.70
C THR A 127 -2.08 -10.12 -1.72
N LYS A 128 -1.67 -10.46 -0.50
CA LYS A 128 -2.60 -10.98 0.51
C LYS A 128 -3.75 -10.02 0.81
N MET A 129 -3.48 -8.72 0.90
CA MET A 129 -4.56 -7.73 1.12
C MET A 129 -5.52 -7.67 -0.06
N VAL A 130 -5.03 -7.80 -1.29
CA VAL A 130 -5.87 -7.87 -2.49
C VAL A 130 -6.75 -9.11 -2.44
N ASP A 131 -6.18 -10.28 -2.19
CA ASP A 131 -6.89 -11.55 -2.13
C ASP A 131 -7.99 -11.53 -1.04
N ASP A 132 -7.64 -11.09 0.17
CA ASP A 132 -8.57 -10.96 1.29
C ASP A 132 -9.73 -9.99 0.93
N ALA A 133 -9.47 -8.92 0.17
CA ALA A 133 -10.50 -7.97 -0.26
C ALA A 133 -11.42 -8.55 -1.34
N ILE A 134 -10.86 -9.29 -2.30
CA ILE A 134 -11.62 -9.97 -3.36
C ILE A 134 -12.56 -11.00 -2.75
N GLU A 135 -12.10 -11.80 -1.78
CA GLU A 135 -12.92 -12.77 -1.08
C GLU A 135 -14.15 -12.10 -0.44
N VAL A 136 -13.97 -10.92 0.18
CA VAL A 136 -15.08 -10.15 0.77
C VAL A 136 -16.04 -9.62 -0.31
N ILE A 137 -15.53 -9.15 -1.44
CA ILE A 137 -16.34 -8.69 -2.58
C ILE A 137 -17.19 -9.84 -3.15
N GLU A 138 -16.59 -11.01 -3.33
CA GLU A 138 -17.27 -12.20 -3.85
C GLU A 138 -18.32 -12.74 -2.87
N THR A 139 -18.09 -12.57 -1.57
CA THR A 139 -19.06 -12.94 -0.53
C THR A 139 -20.27 -11.99 -0.50
N TYR A 140 -20.06 -10.69 -0.76
CA TYR A 140 -21.13 -9.66 -0.69
C TYR A 140 -21.25 -8.83 -1.98
N PRO A 141 -21.53 -9.47 -3.13
CA PRO A 141 -21.48 -8.83 -4.45
C PRO A 141 -22.51 -7.71 -4.63
N ASP A 142 -23.69 -7.85 -4.01
CA ASP A 142 -24.76 -6.85 -4.12
C ASP A 142 -24.38 -5.55 -3.42
N VAL A 143 -23.72 -5.63 -2.26
CA VAL A 143 -23.27 -4.45 -1.49
C VAL A 143 -22.06 -3.81 -2.17
N ALA A 144 -21.17 -4.61 -2.74
CA ALA A 144 -19.99 -4.14 -3.46
C ALA A 144 -20.34 -3.34 -4.73
N ARG A 145 -21.48 -3.65 -5.37
CA ARG A 145 -21.98 -2.99 -6.59
C ARG A 145 -23.06 -1.94 -6.32
N ALA A 146 -23.47 -1.75 -5.07
CA ALA A 146 -24.46 -0.75 -4.71
C ALA A 146 -23.86 0.66 -4.81
N SER A 147 -24.49 1.52 -5.62
CA SER A 147 -24.21 2.96 -5.73
C SER A 147 -24.91 3.79 -4.65
#